data_AF-A0A7S2YU69-F1
#
_entry.id   AF-A0A7S2YU69-F1
#
_cell.length_a   1.000
_cell.length_b   1.000
_cell.length_c   1.000
_cell.angle_alpha   90.00
_cell.angle_beta   90.00
_cell.angle_gamma   90.00
#
_symmetry.space_group_name_H-M   'P 1'
#
loop_
_entity.id
_entity.type
_entity.pdbx_description
1 polymer ?
#
loop_
_entity_poly.entity_id
_entity_poly.type
_entity_poly.pdbx_seq_one_letter_code
_entity_poly.pdbx_strand_id
1 'polypeptide(L)'
;VSLTEDPEFEMEPCSRLALIGTEASDNGIGTDAPFQETLRDFKSFEKRKGVLPAAEDESSPYDVSKALHRDGSVLSVVDLKAFANPDKLYADLGAKFVLGLPFKDIATSDSIILNELPEASDAATMIAIKRLQ
;
A
#
# COMPACT_ATOMS: atom_id res chain seq x y z
N VAL A 1 12.83 -12.40 -6.74
CA VAL A 1 14.10 -12.67 -7.44
C VAL A 1 15.05 -13.24 -6.43
N SER A 2 15.02 -14.57 -6.32
CA SER A 2 16.01 -15.33 -5.58
C SER A 2 17.33 -15.18 -6.34
N LEU A 3 18.39 -14.72 -5.67
CA LEU A 3 19.73 -14.61 -6.28
C LEU A 3 20.43 -15.97 -6.42
N THR A 4 19.72 -17.09 -6.19
CA THR A 4 20.32 -18.43 -6.09
C THR A 4 19.80 -19.42 -7.12
N GLU A 5 18.91 -19.02 -8.03
CA GLU A 5 18.41 -19.88 -9.11
C GLU A 5 18.60 -19.19 -10.45
N ASP A 6 18.91 -19.96 -11.50
CA ASP A 6 19.17 -19.37 -12.82
C ASP A 6 17.88 -18.70 -13.36
N PRO A 7 17.98 -17.51 -13.99
CA PRO A 7 16.81 -16.71 -14.39
C PRO A 7 15.82 -17.45 -15.29
N GLU A 8 16.29 -18.47 -15.99
CA GLU A 8 15.51 -19.35 -16.87
C GLU A 8 14.56 -20.30 -16.11
N PHE A 9 14.80 -20.58 -14.82
CA PHE A 9 13.91 -21.39 -13.98
C PHE A 9 12.92 -20.54 -13.16
N GLU A 10 13.19 -19.24 -12.99
CA GLU A 10 12.20 -18.28 -12.45
C GLU A 10 11.12 -17.89 -13.49
N MET A 11 11.18 -18.41 -14.72
CA MET A 11 10.34 -18.00 -15.85
C MET A 11 8.88 -18.43 -15.79
N GLU A 12 8.44 -19.29 -14.87
CA GLU A 12 7.08 -19.86 -14.91
C GLU A 12 5.96 -18.80 -15.03
N PRO A 13 5.98 -17.68 -14.26
CA PRO A 13 4.99 -16.62 -14.42
C PRO A 13 5.13 -15.88 -15.76
N CYS A 14 6.36 -15.65 -16.24
CA CYS A 14 6.63 -14.99 -17.52
C CYS A 14 6.21 -15.85 -18.71
N SER A 15 6.48 -17.16 -18.67
CA SER A 15 6.07 -18.14 -19.66
C SER A 15 4.55 -18.28 -19.69
N ARG A 16 3.88 -18.31 -18.54
CA ARG A 16 2.40 -18.29 -18.48
C ARG A 16 1.82 -17.01 -19.07
N LEU A 17 2.38 -15.84 -18.72
CA LEU A 17 1.92 -14.57 -19.27
C LEU A 17 2.12 -14.51 -20.80
N ALA A 18 3.23 -15.02 -21.31
CA ALA A 18 3.48 -15.11 -22.75
C ALA A 18 2.44 -15.99 -23.45
N LEU A 19 2.14 -17.19 -22.90
CA LEU A 19 1.12 -18.08 -23.45
C LEU A 19 -0.27 -17.44 -23.50
N ILE A 20 -0.68 -16.77 -22.41
CA ILE A 20 -1.96 -16.04 -22.35
C ILE A 20 -1.99 -14.92 -23.40
N GLY A 21 -0.89 -14.17 -23.54
CA GLY A 21 -0.78 -13.11 -24.54
C GLY A 21 -0.86 -13.61 -25.98
N THR A 22 -0.20 -14.74 -26.28
CA THR A 22 -0.27 -15.39 -27.59
C THR A 22 -1.69 -15.88 -27.88
N GLU A 23 -2.33 -16.57 -26.93
CA GLU A 23 -3.71 -17.04 -27.09
C GLU A 23 -4.70 -15.89 -27.30
N ALA A 24 -4.55 -14.78 -26.55
CA ALA A 24 -5.36 -13.58 -26.75
C ALA A 24 -5.16 -12.97 -28.14
N SER A 25 -3.91 -12.92 -28.63
CA SER A 25 -3.58 -12.44 -29.98
C SER A 25 -4.19 -13.32 -31.07
N ASP A 26 -4.05 -14.65 -30.96
CA ASP A 26 -4.56 -15.61 -31.95
C ASP A 26 -6.09 -15.58 -32.04
N ASN A 27 -6.76 -15.34 -30.90
CA ASN A 27 -8.21 -15.23 -30.82
C ASN A 27 -8.73 -13.80 -31.09
N GLY A 28 -7.85 -12.84 -31.38
CA GLY A 28 -8.24 -11.44 -31.61
C GLY A 28 -8.87 -10.76 -30.38
N ILE A 29 -8.53 -11.22 -29.18
CA ILE A 29 -9.03 -10.68 -27.91
C ILE A 29 -8.23 -9.40 -27.61
N GLY A 30 -8.80 -8.26 -28.00
CA GLY A 30 -8.24 -6.94 -27.79
C GLY A 30 -9.31 -5.86 -28.00
N THR A 31 -8.90 -4.59 -27.94
CA THR A 31 -9.79 -3.47 -28.26
C THR A 31 -9.78 -3.21 -29.77
N ASP A 32 -10.96 -3.02 -30.39
CA ASP A 32 -11.08 -2.73 -31.83
C ASP A 32 -10.34 -1.45 -32.26
N ALA A 33 -10.22 -0.50 -31.33
CA ALA A 33 -9.44 0.72 -31.53
C ALA A 33 -8.00 0.52 -31.05
N PRO A 34 -6.99 1.05 -31.76
CA PRO A 34 -5.63 1.09 -31.26
C PRO A 34 -5.62 1.85 -29.92
N PHE A 35 -5.10 1.20 -28.87
CA PHE A 35 -4.95 1.82 -27.57
C PHE A 35 -4.04 3.05 -27.69
N GLN A 36 -4.60 4.22 -27.44
CA GLN A 36 -3.83 5.46 -27.37
C GLN A 36 -3.46 5.74 -25.91
N GLU A 37 -2.21 5.46 -25.56
CA GLU A 37 -1.67 5.79 -24.24
C GLU A 37 -1.51 7.33 -24.13
N THR A 38 -2.41 7.97 -23.38
CA THR A 38 -2.44 9.43 -23.20
C THR A 38 -1.89 9.87 -21.85
N LEU A 39 -1.71 8.94 -20.91
CA LEU A 39 -1.38 9.26 -19.52
C LEU A 39 0.09 9.00 -19.19
N ARG A 40 0.70 7.97 -19.80
CA ARG A 40 2.07 7.56 -19.50
C ARG A 40 2.97 7.76 -20.72
N ASP A 41 4.02 8.55 -20.57
CA ASP A 41 5.11 8.55 -21.54
C ASP A 41 5.97 7.29 -21.32
N PHE A 42 5.69 6.24 -22.09
CA PHE A 42 6.45 4.99 -22.06
C PHE A 42 7.74 5.04 -22.89
N LYS A 43 7.97 6.14 -23.62
CA LYS A 43 9.16 6.34 -24.48
C LYS A 43 10.26 7.08 -23.74
N SER A 44 9.94 7.86 -22.71
CA SER A 44 10.92 8.44 -21.79
C SER A 44 11.06 7.57 -20.54
N PHE A 45 12.31 7.35 -20.13
CA PHE A 45 12.63 6.63 -18.91
C PHE A 45 13.10 7.64 -17.86
N GLU A 46 12.15 8.45 -17.37
CA GLU A 46 12.41 9.43 -16.31
C GLU A 46 11.77 9.00 -15.00
N LYS A 47 12.52 9.12 -13.90
CA LYS A 47 11.93 8.95 -12.57
C LYS A 47 10.90 10.06 -12.37
N ARG A 48 9.62 9.69 -12.28
CA ARG A 48 8.56 10.62 -11.92
C ARG A 48 8.90 11.27 -10.57
N LYS A 49 9.14 12.59 -10.59
CA LYS A 49 9.29 13.39 -9.38
C LYS A 49 7.92 13.94 -9.00
N GLY A 50 7.41 13.51 -7.85
CA GLY A 50 6.21 14.09 -7.24
C GLY A 50 6.60 14.90 -6.00
N VAL A 51 5.82 15.92 -5.69
CA VAL A 51 5.89 16.63 -4.41
C VAL A 51 4.72 16.12 -3.57
N LEU A 52 4.98 15.76 -2.32
CA LEU A 52 3.90 15.39 -1.40
C LEU A 52 2.97 16.60 -1.19
N PRO A 53 1.66 16.38 -0.98
CA PRO A 53 0.74 17.45 -0.64
C PRO A 53 1.28 18.28 0.53
N ALA A 54 1.24 19.60 0.41
CA ALA A 54 1.51 20.47 1.55
C ALA A 54 0.44 20.22 2.64
N ALA A 55 0.77 20.52 3.89
CA ALA A 55 -0.23 20.53 4.96
C ALA A 55 -1.40 21.41 4.50
N GLU A 56 -2.59 20.83 4.46
CA GLU A 56 -3.81 21.58 4.17
C GLU A 56 -4.05 22.61 5.28
N ASP A 57 -4.81 23.66 4.97
CA ASP A 57 -5.11 24.70 5.95
C ASP A 57 -5.95 24.17 7.14
N GLU A 58 -6.06 24.95 8.21
CA GLU A 58 -6.85 24.58 9.41
C GLU A 58 -8.35 24.35 9.10
N SER A 59 -8.82 24.66 7.89
CA SER A 59 -10.19 24.44 7.45
C SER A 59 -10.45 23.03 6.94
N SER A 60 -9.40 22.30 6.56
CA SER A 60 -9.52 20.90 6.15
C SER A 60 -9.74 19.99 7.38
N PRO A 61 -10.77 19.12 7.34
CA PRO A 61 -10.99 18.16 8.41
C PRO A 61 -9.91 17.07 8.49
N TYR A 62 -9.05 16.92 7.47
CA TYR A 62 -8.07 15.85 7.38
C TYR A 62 -6.69 16.36 6.90
N ASP A 63 -5.68 16.30 7.77
CA ASP A 63 -4.28 16.56 7.38
C ASP A 63 -3.65 15.29 6.78
N VAL A 64 -3.74 15.15 5.45
CA VAL A 64 -3.14 14.02 4.72
C VAL A 64 -1.65 14.19 4.44
N SER A 65 -1.05 15.33 4.78
CA SER A 65 0.38 15.58 4.52
C SER A 65 1.30 14.63 5.29
N LYS A 66 0.77 14.03 6.37
CA LYS A 66 1.47 13.05 7.22
C LYS A 66 1.18 11.61 6.86
N ALA A 67 0.28 11.35 5.91
CA ALA A 67 -0.06 9.99 5.48
C ALA A 67 1.11 9.31 4.74
N LEU A 68 2.02 10.10 4.16
CA LEU A 68 3.20 9.59 3.46
C LEU A 68 4.46 10.31 3.96
N HIS A 69 5.51 9.54 4.19
CA HIS A 69 6.83 10.04 4.50
C HIS A 69 7.61 10.37 3.21
N ARG A 70 8.32 11.51 3.21
CA ARG A 70 9.08 12.05 2.05
C ARG A 70 10.07 11.05 1.47
N ASP A 71 10.73 10.30 2.35
CA ASP A 71 11.83 9.41 2.00
C ASP A 71 11.36 7.97 1.65
N GLY A 72 10.04 7.78 1.50
CA GLY A 72 9.40 6.49 1.28
C GLY A 72 8.55 6.09 2.47
N SER A 73 7.38 5.49 2.20
CA SER A 73 6.40 5.11 3.23
C SER A 73 6.13 3.61 3.21
N VAL A 74 5.93 3.03 4.39
CA VAL A 74 5.37 1.69 4.53
C VAL A 74 3.88 1.79 4.85
N LEU A 75 3.05 1.23 3.99
CA LEU A 75 1.60 1.15 4.16
C LEU A 75 1.20 -0.27 4.52
N SER A 76 0.47 -0.44 5.62
CA SER A 76 -0.04 -1.75 6.05
C SER A 76 -1.55 -1.80 5.90
N VAL A 77 -2.06 -2.81 5.19
CA VAL A 77 -3.50 -3.07 5.12
C VAL A 77 -3.89 -3.86 6.36
N VAL A 78 -4.90 -3.38 7.08
CA VAL A 78 -5.35 -3.95 8.35
C VAL A 78 -6.85 -4.20 8.29
N ASP A 79 -7.26 -5.42 8.59
CA ASP A 79 -8.67 -5.78 8.75
C ASP A 79 -9.18 -5.40 10.14
N LEU A 80 -10.47 -5.06 10.25
CA LEU A 80 -11.09 -4.73 11.54
C LEU A 80 -10.93 -5.85 12.58
N LYS A 81 -10.85 -7.11 12.14
CA LYS A 81 -10.62 -8.29 13.00
C LYS A 81 -9.32 -8.21 13.78
N ALA A 82 -8.30 -7.51 13.28
CA ALA A 82 -7.01 -7.38 13.97
C ALA A 82 -7.14 -6.58 15.28
N PHE A 83 -8.12 -5.67 15.38
CA PHE A 83 -8.37 -4.89 16.60
C PHE A 83 -8.98 -5.71 17.75
N ALA A 84 -9.34 -6.99 17.52
CA ALA A 84 -9.68 -7.90 18.61
C ALA A 84 -8.47 -8.20 19.52
N ASN A 85 -7.24 -8.01 19.02
CA ASN A 85 -6.01 -8.06 19.82
C ASN A 85 -5.08 -6.90 19.42
N PRO A 86 -5.33 -5.68 19.94
CA PRO A 86 -4.58 -4.48 19.56
C PRO A 86 -3.09 -4.59 19.85
N ASP A 87 -2.70 -5.22 20.97
CA ASP A 87 -1.29 -5.30 21.36
C ASP A 87 -0.48 -6.12 20.36
N LYS A 88 -1.06 -7.23 19.87
CA LYS A 88 -0.45 -8.00 18.78
C LYS A 88 -0.39 -7.18 17.49
N LEU A 89 -1.48 -6.50 17.12
CA LEU A 89 -1.49 -5.64 15.94
C LEU A 89 -0.40 -4.57 16.00
N TYR A 90 -0.22 -3.90 17.14
CA TYR A 90 0.82 -2.90 17.33
C TYR A 90 2.23 -3.48 17.15
N ALA A 91 2.47 -4.68 17.68
CA ALA A 91 3.73 -5.38 17.49
C ALA A 91 3.95 -5.77 16.02
N ASP A 92 2.91 -6.26 15.34
CA ASP A 92 2.94 -6.63 13.92
C ASP A 92 3.18 -5.40 13.02
N LEU A 93 2.70 -4.22 13.44
CA LEU A 93 2.99 -2.93 12.81
C LEU A 93 4.37 -2.37 13.17
N GLY A 94 5.16 -3.05 14.00
CA GLY A 94 6.49 -2.65 14.41
C GLY A 94 6.54 -1.54 15.46
N ALA A 95 5.45 -1.30 16.19
CA ALA A 95 5.42 -0.34 17.28
C ALA A 95 6.15 -0.87 18.52
N LYS A 96 6.81 0.03 19.25
CA LYS A 96 7.34 -0.25 20.59
C LYS A 96 6.30 0.08 21.65
N PHE A 97 6.38 -0.55 22.81
CA PHE A 97 5.50 -0.22 23.93
C PHE A 97 6.21 0.66 24.95
N VAL A 98 5.59 1.80 25.27
CA VAL A 98 6.02 2.68 26.36
C VAL A 98 4.82 2.88 27.27
N LEU A 99 4.95 2.45 28.54
CA LEU A 99 3.86 2.51 29.52
C LEU A 99 2.54 1.86 29.07
N GLY A 100 2.63 0.81 28.24
CA GLY A 100 1.45 0.11 27.72
C GLY A 100 0.75 0.79 26.55
N LEU A 101 1.35 1.85 25.96
CA LEU A 101 0.88 2.49 24.74
C LEU A 101 1.83 2.18 23.57
N PRO A 102 1.30 1.99 22.36
CA PRO A 102 2.14 1.85 21.18
C PRO A 102 2.84 3.18 20.87
N PHE A 103 4.10 3.10 20.50
CA PHE A 103 4.96 4.24 20.19
C PHE A 103 5.66 3.97 18.85
N LYS A 104 5.61 4.97 17.96
CA LYS A 104 6.23 4.89 16.64
C LYS A 104 7.76 4.88 16.77
N ASP A 105 8.39 3.90 16.14
CA ASP A 105 9.84 3.79 15.97
C ASP A 105 10.19 3.72 14.48
N ILE A 106 11.48 3.70 14.15
CA ILE A 106 11.98 3.59 12.76
C ILE A 106 11.46 2.37 12.00
N ALA A 107 11.09 1.29 12.71
CA ALA A 107 10.56 0.06 12.12
C ALA A 107 9.03 0.04 12.02
N THR A 108 8.34 1.06 12.55
CA THR A 108 6.88 1.09 12.58
C THR A 108 6.33 1.54 11.22
N SER A 109 5.25 0.89 10.76
CA SER A 109 4.52 1.33 9.56
C SER A 109 4.09 2.79 9.66
N ASP A 110 4.15 3.52 8.55
CA ASP A 110 3.83 4.94 8.51
C ASP A 110 2.34 5.22 8.54
N SER A 111 1.57 4.37 7.86
CA SER A 111 0.13 4.48 7.78
C SER A 111 -0.50 3.11 7.64
N ILE A 112 -1.71 3.01 8.18
CA ILE A 112 -2.57 1.84 8.02
C ILE A 112 -3.73 2.17 7.09
N ILE A 113 -4.12 1.20 6.28
CA ILE A 113 -5.31 1.27 5.42
C ILE A 113 -6.29 0.25 5.98
N LEU A 114 -7.50 0.72 6.32
CA LEU A 114 -8.59 -0.16 6.73
C LEU A 114 -9.45 -0.48 5.52
N ASN A 115 -9.71 -1.78 5.31
CA ASN A 115 -10.60 -2.23 4.24
C ASN A 115 -12.06 -1.83 4.48
N GLU A 116 -12.44 -1.67 5.75
CA GLU A 116 -13.78 -1.33 6.20
C GLU A 116 -13.68 -0.26 7.30
N LEU A 117 -14.68 0.63 7.39
CA LEU A 117 -14.76 1.60 8.47
C LEU A 117 -15.30 0.93 9.75
N PRO A 118 -14.69 1.18 10.92
CA PRO A 118 -15.26 0.70 12.17
C PRO A 118 -16.59 1.40 12.46
N GLU A 119 -17.52 0.68 13.06
CA GLU A 119 -18.77 1.23 13.56
C GLU A 119 -18.50 2.29 14.64
N ALA A 120 -19.20 3.42 14.61
CA ALA A 120 -18.99 4.51 15.57
C ALA A 120 -19.29 4.10 17.03
N SER A 121 -20.10 3.05 17.21
CA SER A 121 -20.43 2.47 18.52
C SER A 121 -19.36 1.51 19.06
N ASP A 122 -18.40 1.07 18.23
CA ASP A 122 -17.29 0.21 18.66
C ASP A 122 -16.20 1.04 19.33
N ALA A 123 -16.45 1.40 20.59
CA ALA A 123 -15.52 2.18 21.39
C ALA A 123 -14.14 1.51 21.54
N ALA A 124 -14.07 0.17 21.54
CA ALA A 124 -12.83 -0.56 21.72
C ALA A 124 -11.90 -0.39 20.50
N THR A 125 -12.43 -0.63 19.30
CA THR A 125 -11.69 -0.44 18.05
C THR A 125 -11.33 1.03 17.84
N MET A 126 -12.25 1.95 18.13
CA MET A 126 -11.98 3.39 18.01
C MET A 126 -10.86 3.86 18.96
N ILE A 127 -10.82 3.38 20.21
CA ILE A 127 -9.72 3.66 21.14
C ILE A 127 -8.41 3.05 20.62
N ALA A 128 -8.45 1.82 20.10
CA ALA A 128 -7.27 1.15 19.59
C ALA A 128 -6.65 1.89 18.38
N ILE A 129 -7.48 2.41 17.48
CA ILE A 129 -7.04 3.28 16.36
C ILE A 129 -6.47 4.60 16.90
N LYS A 130 -7.16 5.23 17.85
CA LYS A 130 -6.71 6.50 18.43
C LYS A 130 -5.34 6.41 19.10
N ARG A 131 -4.98 5.25 19.64
CA ARG A 131 -3.65 5.01 20.25
C ARG A 131 -2.51 4.99 19.23
N LEU A 132 -2.78 4.83 17.93
CA LEU A 132 -1.77 4.85 16.87
C LEU A 132 -1.44 6.27 16.37
N GLN A 133 -2.17 7.29 16.81
CA GLN A 133 -1.98 8.71 16.47
C GLN A 133 -1.08 9.41 17.50
#